data_AF-A0A6A6JFG6-F1
#
_entry.id   AF-A0A6A6JFG6-F1
#
_cell.length_a   1.000
_cell.length_b   1.000
_cell.length_c   1.000
_cell.angle_alpha   90.00
_cell.angle_beta   90.00
_cell.angle_gamma   90.00
#
_symmetry.space_group_name_H-M   'P 1'
#
loop_
_entity.id
_entity.type
_entity.pdbx_description
1 polymer ?
#
loop_
_entity_poly.entity_id
_entity_poly.type
_entity_poly.pdbx_seq_one_letter_code
_entity_poly.pdbx_strand_id
1 'polypeptide(L)'
;MLLQRLLLKDSTNIPARNYFNDDKEPYSVWLAGARIYVLTNPEDVAYMYKNTTTISYHSMIKQMHYMMAVSDDGVKKLFTLDPSAKHNANMGNPMVPALMTNEYHRQQLYPGPHLDDLLDKRILPYIWNTLNRKPVAIENPRRIDLTDGTPVSLMALMVDLFDGGITSAFFGAAIWEVNPDLLHDFMAWEVTNWKWTFSMPDVISGDMLRAKNAIVNTFIKYLELPHVKRSDSAFFPKAMEQMLRDVDVGMEDMAKTIMLHFWA
;
A
#
# COMPACT_ATOMS: atom_id res chain seq x y z
N MET A 1 15.53 5.22 5.58
CA MET A 1 16.65 4.49 4.91
C MET A 1 17.70 3.84 5.85
N LEU A 2 17.87 4.21 7.13
CA LEU A 2 18.89 3.59 7.99
C LEU A 2 18.45 2.27 8.68
N LEU A 3 17.19 2.13 9.08
CA LEU A 3 16.70 0.94 9.80
C LEU A 3 16.23 -0.21 8.89
N GLN A 4 15.61 0.10 7.75
CA GLN A 4 15.32 -0.91 6.72
C GLN A 4 16.63 -1.46 6.12
N ARG A 5 17.69 -0.64 6.06
CA ARG A 5 19.07 -1.10 5.80
C ARG A 5 19.71 -1.82 6.99
N LEU A 6 19.25 -1.67 8.22
CA LEU A 6 19.71 -2.51 9.33
C LEU A 6 19.11 -3.92 9.19
N LEU A 7 17.84 -4.08 8.82
CA LEU A 7 17.22 -5.40 8.76
C LEU A 7 17.36 -6.14 7.41
N LEU A 8 17.50 -5.42 6.28
CA LEU A 8 17.59 -6.01 4.94
C LEU A 8 18.97 -5.91 4.28
N LYS A 9 19.93 -5.20 4.89
CA LYS A 9 21.33 -5.32 4.47
C LYS A 9 21.92 -6.48 5.25
N ASP A 10 22.73 -7.30 4.58
CA ASP A 10 23.51 -8.39 5.17
C ASP A 10 24.29 -8.00 6.44
N SER A 11 24.44 -6.70 6.75
CA SER A 11 25.20 -6.17 7.88
C SER A 11 24.67 -6.46 9.29
N THR A 12 23.39 -6.83 9.51
CA THR A 12 22.94 -7.32 10.85
C THR A 12 22.81 -8.84 10.90
N ASN A 13 22.47 -9.47 9.77
CA ASN A 13 22.42 -10.92 9.67
C ASN A 13 23.82 -11.55 9.72
N ILE A 14 24.86 -10.94 9.15
CA ILE A 14 26.22 -11.50 9.20
C ILE A 14 26.74 -11.59 10.64
N PRO A 15 26.68 -10.55 11.50
CA PRO A 15 27.12 -10.67 12.89
C PRO A 15 26.35 -11.71 13.70
N ALA A 16 25.02 -11.77 13.54
CA ALA A 16 24.18 -12.73 14.26
C ALA A 16 24.42 -14.17 13.77
N ARG A 17 24.45 -14.40 12.46
CA ARG A 17 24.76 -15.70 11.87
C ARG A 17 26.15 -16.17 12.27
N ASN A 18 27.14 -15.27 12.26
CA ASN A 18 28.49 -15.60 12.74
C ASN A 18 28.51 -15.96 14.23
N TYR A 19 27.73 -15.27 15.08
CA TYR A 19 27.61 -15.61 16.51
C TYR A 19 27.00 -17.01 16.73
N PHE A 20 26.01 -17.39 15.92
CA PHE A 20 25.36 -18.71 15.96
C PHE A 20 25.98 -19.73 15.00
N ASN A 21 27.22 -19.52 14.53
CA ASN A 21 27.95 -20.42 13.62
C ASN A 21 27.27 -20.75 12.29
N ASP A 22 26.27 -19.98 11.88
CA ASP A 22 25.48 -20.18 10.66
C ASP A 22 24.93 -21.62 10.50
N ASP A 23 24.60 -22.27 11.62
CA ASP A 23 23.99 -23.60 11.63
C ASP A 23 22.55 -23.62 11.06
N LYS A 24 22.00 -22.42 10.84
CA LYS A 24 20.64 -22.13 10.34
C LYS A 24 19.53 -22.53 11.31
N GLU A 25 19.87 -22.92 12.53
CA GLU A 25 18.88 -23.19 13.57
C GLU A 25 18.12 -21.90 13.93
N PRO A 26 16.82 -21.99 14.26
CA PRO A 26 16.06 -20.85 14.74
C PRO A 26 16.71 -20.20 15.97
N TYR A 27 16.83 -18.88 15.94
CA TYR A 27 17.31 -18.11 17.10
C TYR A 27 16.38 -16.93 17.40
N SER A 28 16.57 -16.31 18.56
CA SER A 28 15.79 -15.13 18.95
C SER A 28 16.68 -14.02 19.45
N VAL A 29 16.34 -12.78 19.12
CA VAL A 29 17.00 -11.57 19.61
C VAL A 29 16.01 -10.71 20.39
N TRP A 30 16.49 -10.05 21.45
CA TRP A 30 15.73 -9.00 22.12
C TRP A 30 16.04 -7.67 21.45
N LEU A 31 15.02 -7.05 20.85
CA LEU A 31 15.15 -5.75 20.20
C LEU A 31 14.00 -4.85 20.65
N ALA A 32 14.34 -3.70 21.22
CA ALA A 32 13.39 -2.67 21.64
C ALA A 32 12.22 -3.19 22.51
N GLY A 33 12.50 -4.11 23.44
CA GLY A 33 11.49 -4.68 24.35
C GLY A 33 10.64 -5.80 23.75
N ALA A 34 10.85 -6.14 22.47
CA ALA A 34 10.22 -7.29 21.83
C ALA A 34 11.23 -8.42 21.63
N ARG A 35 10.75 -9.67 21.73
CA ARG A 35 11.51 -10.85 21.34
C ARG A 35 11.21 -11.17 19.88
N ILE A 36 12.20 -11.05 19.02
CA ILE A 36 12.10 -11.36 17.58
C ILE A 36 12.69 -12.74 17.35
N TYR A 37 11.92 -13.63 16.73
CA TYR A 37 12.38 -14.95 16.30
C TYR A 37 12.82 -14.86 14.84
N VAL A 38 14.01 -15.40 14.55
CA VAL A 38 14.62 -15.34 13.22
C VAL A 38 14.74 -16.76 12.68
N LEU A 39 14.14 -16.99 11.53
CA LEU A 39 14.18 -18.25 10.78
C LEU A 39 14.99 -18.02 9.51
N THR A 40 16.10 -18.74 9.35
CA THR A 40 16.97 -18.63 8.15
C THR A 40 16.98 -19.90 7.31
N ASN A 41 16.58 -21.05 7.88
CA ASN A 41 16.41 -22.28 7.11
C ASN A 41 15.13 -22.19 6.25
N PRO A 42 15.21 -22.41 4.91
CA PRO A 42 14.05 -22.40 4.04
C PRO A 42 12.92 -23.35 4.46
N GLU A 43 13.25 -24.50 5.08
CA GLU A 43 12.25 -25.47 5.54
C GLU A 43 11.43 -24.93 6.71
N ASP A 44 12.09 -24.31 7.69
CA ASP A 44 11.43 -23.67 8.83
C ASP A 44 10.56 -22.48 8.38
N VAL A 45 11.06 -21.70 7.42
CA VAL A 45 10.30 -20.60 6.80
C VAL A 45 9.06 -21.15 6.11
N ALA A 46 9.20 -22.19 5.29
CA ALA A 46 8.07 -22.82 4.60
C ALA A 46 7.06 -23.44 5.57
N TYR A 47 7.53 -24.03 6.67
CA TYR A 47 6.67 -24.55 7.73
C TYR A 47 5.88 -23.43 8.42
N MET A 48 6.54 -22.33 8.76
CA MET A 48 5.92 -21.14 9.36
C MET A 48 4.81 -20.58 8.47
N TYR A 49 5.07 -20.41 7.17
CA TYR A 49 4.06 -19.91 6.21
C TYR A 49 2.84 -20.83 6.08
N LYS A 50 3.00 -22.14 6.28
CA LYS A 50 1.89 -23.11 6.26
C LYS A 50 1.09 -23.12 7.56
N ASN A 51 1.63 -22.61 8.65
CA ASN A 51 0.98 -22.63 9.96
C ASN A 51 0.01 -21.45 10.14
N THR A 52 -1.16 -21.59 9.54
CA THR A 52 -2.26 -20.62 9.64
C THR A 52 -3.05 -20.71 10.95
N THR A 53 -2.77 -21.72 11.78
CA THR A 53 -3.51 -21.96 13.04
C THR A 53 -2.95 -21.22 14.23
N THR A 54 -1.61 -21.08 14.33
CA THR A 54 -0.96 -20.38 15.45
C THR A 54 -0.43 -18.99 15.08
N ILE A 55 -0.26 -18.69 13.78
CA ILE A 55 0.19 -17.39 13.30
C ILE A 55 -0.92 -16.80 12.44
N SER A 56 -1.59 -15.77 12.96
CA SER A 56 -2.70 -15.11 12.26
C SER A 56 -2.24 -13.83 11.57
N TYR A 57 -2.26 -13.84 10.23
CA TYR A 57 -2.13 -12.61 9.44
C TYR A 57 -3.28 -11.63 9.71
N HIS A 58 -4.45 -12.12 10.12
CA HIS A 58 -5.62 -11.30 10.36
C HIS A 58 -5.43 -10.30 11.50
N SER A 59 -4.81 -10.72 12.62
CA SER A 59 -4.47 -9.81 13.72
C SER A 59 -3.46 -8.75 13.30
N MET A 60 -2.53 -9.08 12.40
CA MET A 60 -1.57 -8.12 11.86
C MET A 60 -2.26 -7.07 10.98
N ILE A 61 -3.18 -7.49 10.09
CA ILE A 61 -3.95 -6.55 9.25
C ILE A 61 -4.77 -5.60 10.13
N LYS A 62 -5.44 -6.12 11.17
CA LYS A 62 -6.16 -5.28 12.15
C LYS A 62 -5.23 -4.29 12.84
N GLN A 63 -4.06 -4.74 13.27
CA GLN A 63 -3.06 -3.87 13.89
C GLN A 63 -2.58 -2.76 12.93
N MET A 64 -2.37 -3.07 11.64
CA MET A 64 -1.99 -2.05 10.64
C MET A 64 -3.04 -0.94 10.53
N HIS A 65 -4.33 -1.26 10.62
CA HIS A 65 -5.40 -0.24 10.62
C HIS A 65 -5.32 0.67 11.86
N TYR A 66 -5.11 0.10 13.06
CA TYR A 66 -4.87 0.91 14.25
C TYR A 66 -3.59 1.75 14.15
N MET A 67 -2.50 1.21 13.60
CA MET A 67 -1.27 1.96 13.38
C MET A 67 -1.46 3.10 12.37
N MET A 68 -2.37 2.94 11.40
CA MET A 68 -2.79 4.01 10.49
C MET A 68 -3.74 5.03 11.15
N ALA A 69 -4.04 4.84 12.43
CA ALA A 69 -4.98 5.63 13.22
C ALA A 69 -6.42 5.61 12.66
N VAL A 70 -6.84 4.49 12.07
CA VAL A 70 -8.26 4.22 11.82
C VAL A 70 -8.97 4.18 13.18
N SER A 71 -10.11 4.84 13.30
CA SER A 71 -10.84 4.91 14.56
C SER A 71 -11.30 3.53 15.05
N ASP A 72 -11.60 3.41 16.35
CA ASP A 72 -12.15 2.16 16.90
C ASP A 72 -13.46 1.75 16.21
N ASP A 73 -14.30 2.72 15.83
CA ASP A 73 -15.53 2.46 15.07
C ASP A 73 -15.23 1.95 13.66
N GLY A 74 -14.29 2.61 12.96
CA GLY A 74 -13.83 2.18 11.63
C GLY A 74 -13.24 0.76 11.67
N VAL A 75 -12.36 0.47 12.63
CA VAL A 75 -11.81 -0.89 12.82
C VAL A 75 -12.90 -1.88 13.18
N LYS A 76 -13.87 -1.52 14.03
CA LYS A 76 -15.00 -2.40 14.34
C LYS A 76 -15.79 -2.72 13.07
N LYS A 77 -16.13 -1.74 12.25
CA LYS A 77 -16.86 -1.92 10.98
C LYS A 77 -16.07 -2.78 9.98
N LEU A 78 -14.78 -2.55 9.84
CA LEU A 78 -13.89 -3.28 8.93
C LEU A 78 -13.68 -4.76 9.29
N PHE A 79 -13.78 -5.09 10.59
CA PHE A 79 -13.45 -6.41 11.12
C PHE A 79 -14.64 -7.14 11.75
N THR A 80 -15.86 -6.62 11.60
CA THR A 80 -17.09 -7.32 11.99
C THR A 80 -17.67 -8.07 10.80
N LEU A 81 -17.97 -9.35 10.99
CA LEU A 81 -18.61 -10.16 9.96
C LEU A 81 -20.12 -9.89 9.95
N ASP A 82 -20.61 -9.38 8.84
CA ASP A 82 -22.04 -9.29 8.55
C ASP A 82 -22.35 -10.12 7.29
N PRO A 83 -22.94 -11.32 7.44
CA PRO A 83 -23.35 -12.15 6.31
C PRO A 83 -24.37 -11.50 5.38
N SER A 84 -25.12 -10.50 5.86
CA SER A 84 -26.14 -9.78 5.10
C SER A 84 -25.61 -8.56 4.33
N ALA A 85 -24.35 -8.19 4.56
CA ALA A 85 -23.73 -7.06 3.89
C ALA A 85 -23.67 -7.28 2.37
N LYS A 86 -23.82 -6.19 1.60
CA LYS A 86 -23.91 -6.26 0.13
C LYS A 86 -22.70 -6.93 -0.53
N HIS A 87 -21.50 -6.73 0.00
CA HIS A 87 -20.28 -7.36 -0.54
C HIS A 87 -20.24 -8.88 -0.33
N ASN A 88 -21.02 -9.40 0.62
CA ASN A 88 -21.17 -10.84 0.87
C ASN A 88 -22.33 -11.46 0.09
N ALA A 89 -23.07 -10.68 -0.70
CA ALA A 89 -24.17 -11.20 -1.49
C ALA A 89 -23.69 -12.31 -2.44
N ASN A 90 -24.33 -13.47 -2.36
CA ASN A 90 -24.02 -14.66 -3.17
C ASN A 90 -22.64 -15.31 -2.89
N MET A 91 -21.96 -14.95 -1.80
CA MET A 91 -20.74 -15.65 -1.38
C MET A 91 -21.08 -16.89 -0.55
N GLY A 92 -20.48 -18.04 -0.90
CA GLY A 92 -20.62 -19.26 -0.09
C GLY A 92 -19.98 -19.15 1.29
N ASN A 93 -18.95 -18.29 1.43
CA ASN A 93 -18.28 -17.97 2.69
C ASN A 93 -18.19 -16.45 2.85
N PRO A 94 -19.04 -15.84 3.69
CA PRO A 94 -18.98 -14.42 3.99
C PRO A 94 -17.63 -13.98 4.57
N MET A 95 -17.20 -12.77 4.25
CA MET A 95 -15.94 -12.18 4.72
C MET A 95 -16.18 -10.81 5.39
N VAL A 96 -15.26 -10.45 6.29
CA VAL A 96 -15.22 -9.08 6.83
C VAL A 96 -14.70 -8.12 5.74
N PRO A 97 -15.10 -6.83 5.76
CA PRO A 97 -14.67 -5.86 4.76
C PRO A 97 -13.15 -5.80 4.55
N ALA A 98 -12.36 -5.85 5.64
CA ALA A 98 -10.90 -5.81 5.57
C ALA A 98 -10.26 -7.01 4.84
N LEU A 99 -10.95 -8.15 4.74
CA LEU A 99 -10.48 -9.30 3.96
C LEU A 99 -11.05 -9.30 2.55
N MET A 100 -12.24 -8.72 2.37
CA MET A 100 -12.87 -8.58 1.05
C MET A 100 -12.06 -7.66 0.12
N THR A 101 -11.29 -6.71 0.65
CA THR A 101 -10.37 -5.90 -0.17
C THR A 101 -9.35 -6.75 -0.93
N ASN A 102 -8.84 -7.83 -0.32
CA ASN A 102 -7.95 -8.78 -1.01
C ASN A 102 -8.65 -9.50 -2.16
N GLU A 103 -9.93 -9.81 -2.00
CA GLU A 103 -10.72 -10.43 -3.06
C GLU A 103 -10.95 -9.45 -4.22
N TYR A 104 -11.18 -8.16 -3.94
CA TYR A 104 -11.21 -7.14 -5.00
C TYR A 104 -9.86 -6.96 -5.71
N HIS A 105 -8.74 -7.03 -4.98
CA HIS A 105 -7.41 -7.09 -5.61
C HIS A 105 -7.28 -8.32 -6.53
N ARG A 106 -7.71 -9.50 -6.08
CA ARG A 106 -7.70 -10.71 -6.92
C ARG A 106 -8.56 -10.51 -8.16
N GLN A 107 -9.78 -10.01 -8.04
CA GLN A 107 -10.67 -9.75 -9.18
C GLN A 107 -10.08 -8.75 -10.17
N GLN A 108 -9.44 -7.69 -9.68
CA GLN A 108 -8.77 -6.70 -10.51
C GLN A 108 -7.60 -7.29 -11.31
N LEU A 109 -6.86 -8.22 -10.70
CA LEU A 109 -5.63 -8.78 -11.25
C LEU A 109 -5.82 -10.15 -11.92
N TYR A 110 -7.03 -10.72 -11.85
CA TYR A 110 -7.33 -11.99 -12.50
C TYR A 110 -7.40 -11.82 -14.02
N PRO A 111 -6.89 -12.78 -14.82
CA PRO A 111 -7.00 -12.72 -16.27
C PRO A 111 -8.45 -12.47 -16.73
N GLY A 112 -8.66 -11.38 -17.47
CA GLY A 112 -9.98 -10.95 -17.91
C GLY A 112 -10.11 -9.43 -17.98
N PRO A 113 -11.35 -8.92 -18.17
CA PRO A 113 -11.59 -7.53 -18.54
C PRO A 113 -11.00 -6.48 -17.59
N HIS A 114 -10.93 -6.77 -16.30
CA HIS A 114 -10.35 -5.84 -15.32
C HIS A 114 -8.84 -5.72 -15.45
N LEU A 115 -8.14 -6.84 -15.65
CA LEU A 115 -6.70 -6.84 -15.87
C LEU A 115 -6.36 -6.23 -17.23
N ASP A 116 -7.12 -6.56 -18.28
CA ASP A 116 -6.93 -6.01 -19.63
C ASP A 116 -7.14 -4.48 -19.64
N ASP A 117 -8.16 -3.98 -18.92
CA ASP A 117 -8.38 -2.54 -18.74
C ASP A 117 -7.22 -1.88 -17.98
N LEU A 118 -6.70 -2.54 -16.93
CA LEU A 118 -5.59 -2.03 -16.14
C LEU A 118 -4.27 -1.97 -16.92
N LEU A 119 -3.89 -3.07 -17.58
CA LEU A 119 -2.62 -3.18 -18.29
C LEU A 119 -2.66 -2.45 -19.64
N ASP A 120 -3.58 -2.84 -20.52
CA ASP A 120 -3.52 -2.46 -21.93
C ASP A 120 -4.03 -1.05 -22.17
N LYS A 121 -5.02 -0.61 -21.39
CA LYS A 121 -5.66 0.70 -21.60
C LYS A 121 -5.12 1.79 -20.71
N ARG A 122 -4.40 1.46 -19.63
CA ARG A 122 -3.97 2.45 -18.63
C ARG A 122 -2.45 2.43 -18.41
N ILE A 123 -1.90 1.33 -17.91
CA ILE A 123 -0.48 1.26 -17.54
C ILE A 123 0.43 1.35 -18.76
N LEU A 124 0.22 0.51 -19.79
CA LEU A 124 1.08 0.52 -20.97
C LEU A 124 1.03 1.88 -21.71
N PRO A 125 -0.14 2.47 -21.98
CA PRO A 125 -0.20 3.81 -22.56
C PRO A 125 0.53 4.85 -21.72
N TYR A 126 0.40 4.82 -20.39
CA TYR A 126 1.10 5.76 -19.52
C TYR A 126 2.63 5.65 -19.68
N ILE A 127 3.17 4.43 -19.57
CA ILE A 127 4.61 4.17 -19.73
C ILE A 127 5.11 4.71 -21.08
N TRP A 128 4.42 4.37 -22.16
CA TRP A 128 4.82 4.82 -23.50
C TRP A 128 4.65 6.32 -23.69
N ASN A 129 3.67 6.96 -23.07
CA ASN A 129 3.48 8.41 -23.17
C ASN A 129 4.56 9.17 -22.38
N THR A 130 4.95 8.69 -21.20
CA THR A 130 6.09 9.22 -20.43
C THR A 130 7.38 9.11 -21.25
N LEU A 131 7.69 7.92 -21.77
CA LEU A 131 8.93 7.68 -22.53
C LEU A 131 8.98 8.46 -23.85
N ASN A 132 7.84 8.59 -24.54
CA ASN A 132 7.77 9.29 -25.83
C ASN A 132 7.43 10.78 -25.71
N ARG A 133 7.32 11.32 -24.49
CA ARG A 133 7.03 12.75 -24.20
C ARG A 133 5.77 13.29 -24.90
N LYS A 134 4.67 12.52 -24.90
CA LYS A 134 3.43 12.97 -25.55
C LYS A 134 2.71 14.03 -24.70
N PRO A 135 2.44 15.25 -25.19
CA PRO A 135 1.94 16.37 -24.37
C PRO A 135 0.45 16.31 -23.97
N VAL A 136 -0.29 15.26 -24.34
CA VAL A 136 -1.77 15.20 -24.25
C VAL A 136 -2.30 14.10 -23.35
N ALA A 137 -1.45 13.33 -22.67
CA ALA A 137 -1.93 12.28 -21.81
C ALA A 137 -2.21 12.80 -20.38
N ILE A 138 -3.19 12.19 -19.72
CA ILE A 138 -3.53 12.45 -18.31
C ILE A 138 -2.40 11.88 -17.46
N GLU A 139 -1.58 12.76 -16.90
CA GLU A 139 -0.25 12.39 -16.44
C GLU A 139 0.12 13.11 -15.15
N ASN A 140 1.01 12.50 -14.36
CA ASN A 140 1.62 13.13 -13.20
C ASN A 140 2.15 14.53 -13.59
N PRO A 141 1.67 15.62 -12.98
CA PRO A 141 2.07 16.98 -13.34
C PRO A 141 3.52 17.29 -12.96
N ARG A 142 4.16 16.46 -12.13
CA ARG A 142 5.56 16.59 -11.67
C ARG A 142 6.51 15.63 -12.39
N ARG A 143 6.26 15.41 -13.68
CA ARG A 143 7.08 14.55 -14.54
C ARG A 143 8.55 14.93 -14.58
N ILE A 144 9.38 13.91 -14.74
CA ILE A 144 10.81 14.12 -14.92
C ILE A 144 11.13 14.70 -16.31
N ASP A 145 12.05 15.64 -16.37
CA ASP A 145 12.52 16.19 -17.64
C ASP A 145 13.45 15.18 -18.34
N LEU A 146 13.06 14.76 -19.54
CA LEU A 146 13.80 13.84 -20.41
C LEU A 146 14.40 14.57 -21.63
N THR A 147 14.85 15.81 -21.45
CA THR A 147 15.53 16.57 -22.50
C THR A 147 16.88 15.97 -22.84
N ASP A 148 17.20 15.93 -24.13
CA ASP A 148 18.43 15.31 -24.63
C ASP A 148 19.66 15.89 -23.92
N GLY A 149 20.58 15.01 -23.53
CA GLY A 149 21.76 15.34 -22.74
C GLY A 149 21.51 15.68 -21.26
N THR A 150 20.27 15.69 -20.77
CA THR A 150 19.97 15.96 -19.36
C THR A 150 20.23 14.72 -18.51
N PRO A 151 21.12 14.77 -17.50
CA PRO A 151 21.29 13.65 -16.60
C PRO A 151 20.04 13.46 -15.74
N VAL A 152 19.54 12.22 -15.72
CA VAL A 152 18.32 11.85 -15.00
C VAL A 152 18.64 10.80 -13.94
N SER A 153 18.10 10.97 -12.73
CA SER A 153 18.14 9.91 -11.72
C SER A 153 17.28 8.74 -12.19
N LEU A 154 17.88 7.55 -12.34
CA LEU A 154 17.14 6.35 -12.71
C LEU A 154 16.01 6.07 -11.72
N MET A 155 16.24 6.26 -10.43
CA MET A 155 15.20 6.11 -9.41
C MET A 155 14.01 7.05 -9.66
N ALA A 156 14.29 8.33 -9.92
CA ALA A 156 13.23 9.31 -10.17
C ALA A 156 12.44 9.00 -11.46
N LEU A 157 13.13 8.50 -12.49
CA LEU A 157 12.48 8.03 -13.71
C LEU A 157 11.59 6.81 -13.45
N MET A 158 12.03 5.85 -12.63
CA MET A 158 11.23 4.66 -12.31
C MET A 158 9.99 5.01 -11.48
N VAL A 159 10.09 5.93 -10.52
CA VAL A 159 8.95 6.43 -9.73
C VAL A 159 7.92 7.09 -10.66
N ASP A 160 8.36 7.96 -11.57
CA ASP A 160 7.44 8.63 -12.49
C ASP A 160 6.76 7.65 -13.45
N LEU A 161 7.50 6.67 -13.99
CA LEU A 161 6.99 5.65 -14.90
C LEU A 161 6.02 4.67 -14.23
N PHE A 162 6.44 4.06 -13.12
CA PHE A 162 5.70 2.99 -12.48
C PHE A 162 4.70 3.53 -11.47
N ASP A 163 5.14 4.29 -10.47
CA ASP A 163 4.24 4.77 -9.43
C ASP A 163 3.27 5.81 -9.99
N GLY A 164 3.73 6.70 -10.88
CA GLY A 164 2.85 7.62 -11.61
C GLY A 164 1.85 6.89 -12.51
N GLY A 165 2.30 5.85 -13.22
CA GLY A 165 1.44 5.06 -14.10
C GLY A 165 0.40 4.24 -13.36
N ILE A 166 0.81 3.54 -12.30
CA ILE A 166 -0.05 2.75 -11.43
C ILE A 166 -1.05 3.66 -10.72
N THR A 167 -0.61 4.79 -10.14
CA THR A 167 -1.50 5.75 -9.46
C THR A 167 -2.56 6.28 -10.42
N SER A 168 -2.17 6.68 -11.63
CA SER A 168 -3.10 7.16 -12.66
C SER A 168 -4.05 6.06 -13.12
N ALA A 169 -3.55 4.84 -13.27
CA ALA A 169 -4.36 3.70 -13.72
C ALA A 169 -5.44 3.35 -12.69
N PHE A 170 -5.08 3.33 -11.41
CA PHE A 170 -6.02 2.99 -10.33
C PHE A 170 -6.99 4.12 -10.00
N PHE A 171 -6.52 5.36 -9.87
CA PHE A 171 -7.32 6.47 -9.33
C PHE A 171 -7.78 7.49 -10.38
N GLY A 172 -7.33 7.39 -11.63
CA GLY A 172 -7.73 8.28 -12.71
C GLY A 172 -7.13 9.69 -12.59
N ALA A 173 -7.54 10.59 -13.48
CA ALA A 173 -7.01 11.95 -13.61
C ALA A 173 -7.17 12.79 -12.34
N ALA A 174 -8.33 12.63 -11.70
CA ALA A 174 -8.76 13.49 -10.61
C ALA A 174 -7.84 13.44 -9.38
N ILE A 175 -7.07 12.36 -9.19
CA ILE A 175 -6.12 12.28 -8.09
C ILE A 175 -5.01 13.34 -8.22
N TRP A 176 -4.61 13.67 -9.44
CA TRP A 176 -3.59 14.68 -9.73
C TRP A 176 -4.13 16.10 -9.62
N GLU A 177 -5.42 16.31 -9.91
CA GLU A 177 -6.09 17.58 -9.64
C GLU A 177 -6.17 17.87 -8.13
N VAL A 178 -6.35 16.82 -7.33
CA VAL A 178 -6.42 16.92 -5.87
C VAL A 178 -5.05 17.15 -5.24
N ASN A 179 -4.04 16.38 -5.65
CA ASN A 179 -2.68 16.54 -5.19
C ASN A 179 -1.67 16.28 -6.33
N PRO A 180 -1.13 17.34 -6.96
CA PRO A 180 -0.09 17.20 -7.97
C PRO A 180 1.25 16.71 -7.39
N ASP A 181 1.43 16.77 -6.07
CA ASP A 181 2.64 16.38 -5.35
C ASP A 181 2.51 15.01 -4.66
N LEU A 182 1.47 14.22 -4.97
CA LEU A 182 1.18 12.95 -4.29
C LEU A 182 2.38 11.97 -4.31
N LEU A 183 3.08 11.83 -5.43
CA LEU A 183 4.24 10.93 -5.50
C LEU A 183 5.42 11.44 -4.66
N HIS A 184 5.57 12.76 -4.52
CA HIS A 184 6.59 13.32 -3.63
C HIS A 184 6.27 12.97 -2.16
N ASP A 185 5.01 13.13 -1.75
CA ASP A 185 4.56 12.74 -0.41
C ASP A 185 4.70 11.23 -0.18
N PHE A 186 4.38 10.41 -1.19
CA PHE A 186 4.57 8.97 -1.17
C PHE A 186 6.03 8.57 -0.99
N MET A 187 6.96 9.19 -1.73
CA MET A 187 8.39 8.90 -1.58
C MET A 187 8.93 9.36 -0.21
N ALA A 188 8.43 10.46 0.32
CA ALA A 188 8.75 10.88 1.68
C ALA A 188 8.24 9.86 2.71
N TRP A 189 7.04 9.32 2.51
CA TRP A 189 6.51 8.20 3.28
C TRP A 189 7.41 6.96 3.15
N GLU A 190 7.75 6.50 1.95
CA GLU A 190 8.58 5.31 1.71
C GLU A 190 9.91 5.34 2.47
N VAL A 191 10.59 6.48 2.48
CA VAL A 191 11.88 6.61 3.15
C VAL A 191 11.76 6.61 4.68
N THR A 192 10.57 6.96 5.20
CA THR A 192 10.32 7.24 6.62
C THR A 192 9.31 6.31 7.29
N ASN A 193 8.60 5.45 6.55
CA ASN A 193 7.56 4.54 7.03
C ASN A 193 8.06 3.53 8.07
N TRP A 194 9.38 3.26 8.11
CA TRP A 194 9.99 2.47 9.17
C TRP A 194 9.67 3.04 10.57
N LYS A 195 9.54 4.37 10.70
CA LYS A 195 9.16 5.01 11.96
C LYS A 195 7.76 4.59 12.39
N TRP A 196 6.86 4.42 11.42
CA TRP A 196 5.53 3.91 11.63
C TRP A 196 5.55 2.42 11.98
N THR A 197 6.28 1.59 11.23
CA THR A 197 6.42 0.15 11.49
C THR A 197 6.94 -0.15 12.90
N PHE A 198 7.89 0.65 13.39
CA PHE A 198 8.47 0.48 14.73
C PHE A 198 7.80 1.34 15.81
N SER A 199 6.65 1.96 15.52
CA SER A 199 5.91 2.79 16.48
C SER A 199 6.78 3.86 17.16
N MET A 200 7.63 4.53 16.38
CA MET A 200 8.57 5.53 16.89
C MET A 200 7.83 6.79 17.37
N PRO A 201 8.23 7.40 18.51
CA PRO A 201 7.54 8.55 19.07
C PRO A 201 7.43 9.74 18.11
N ASP A 202 6.32 10.46 18.19
CA ASP A 202 5.99 11.59 17.30
C ASP A 202 7.10 12.65 17.19
N VAL A 203 7.81 12.90 18.30
CA VAL A 203 8.91 13.87 18.37
C VAL A 203 10.04 13.60 17.36
N ILE A 204 10.27 12.34 16.98
CA ILE A 204 11.27 11.97 15.95
C ILE A 204 10.64 11.55 14.62
N SER A 205 9.31 11.60 14.53
CA SER A 205 8.51 11.08 13.41
C SER A 205 7.82 12.18 12.61
N GLY A 206 8.12 13.46 12.85
CA GLY A 206 7.42 14.58 12.21
C GLY A 206 7.47 14.60 10.68
N ASP A 207 8.54 14.10 10.05
CA ASP A 207 8.63 13.91 8.61
C ASP A 207 7.66 12.84 8.09
N MET A 208 7.65 11.66 8.71
CA MET A 208 6.74 10.55 8.42
C MET A 208 5.29 10.96 8.62
N LEU A 209 4.99 11.65 9.73
CA LEU A 209 3.63 12.11 10.05
C LEU A 209 3.14 13.13 9.01
N ARG A 210 3.99 14.07 8.58
CA ARG A 210 3.63 15.02 7.52
C ARG A 210 3.33 14.31 6.20
N ALA A 211 4.19 13.40 5.77
CA ALA A 211 3.99 12.62 4.54
C ALA A 211 2.72 11.78 4.60
N LYS A 212 2.53 11.00 5.68
CA LYS A 212 1.33 10.21 5.93
C LYS A 212 0.06 11.05 5.86
N ASN A 213 0.04 12.18 6.57
CA ASN A 213 -1.12 13.05 6.64
C ASN A 213 -1.40 13.72 5.28
N ALA A 214 -0.38 14.06 4.49
CA ALA A 214 -0.57 14.61 3.15
C ALA A 214 -1.23 13.59 2.20
N ILE A 215 -0.80 12.33 2.24
CA ILE A 215 -1.41 11.25 1.45
C ILE A 215 -2.84 10.97 1.91
N VAL A 216 -3.08 10.85 3.22
CA VAL A 216 -4.45 10.64 3.76
C VAL A 216 -5.36 11.79 3.37
N ASN A 217 -4.92 13.05 3.53
CA ASN A 217 -5.70 14.22 3.12
C ASN A 217 -5.98 14.27 1.62
N THR A 218 -5.07 13.74 0.79
CA THR A 218 -5.30 13.57 -0.65
C THR A 218 -6.48 12.62 -0.87
N PHE A 219 -6.50 11.46 -0.21
CA PHE A 219 -7.61 10.52 -0.36
C PHE A 219 -8.93 11.03 0.23
N ILE A 220 -8.92 11.82 1.30
CA ILE A 220 -10.13 12.49 1.81
C ILE A 220 -10.72 13.38 0.70
N LYS A 221 -9.93 14.32 0.18
CA LYS A 221 -10.38 15.24 -0.88
C LYS A 221 -10.80 14.51 -2.16
N TYR A 222 -10.10 13.44 -2.52
CA TYR A 222 -10.47 12.60 -3.64
C TYR A 222 -11.84 11.92 -3.41
N LEU A 223 -12.10 11.38 -2.23
CA LEU A 223 -13.39 10.76 -1.88
C LEU A 223 -14.56 11.75 -1.81
N GLU A 224 -14.28 13.05 -1.57
CA GLU A 224 -15.28 14.13 -1.62
C GLU A 224 -15.70 14.50 -3.05
N LEU A 225 -14.88 14.18 -4.06
CA LEU A 225 -15.23 14.48 -5.44
C LEU A 225 -16.43 13.66 -5.90
N PRO A 226 -17.34 14.25 -6.70
CA PRO A 226 -18.43 13.51 -7.33
C PRO A 226 -17.93 12.30 -8.11
N HIS A 227 -18.64 11.17 -8.04
CA HIS A 227 -18.23 9.92 -8.71
C HIS A 227 -17.99 10.10 -10.22
N VAL A 228 -18.72 11.00 -10.89
CA VAL A 228 -18.52 11.31 -12.32
C VAL A 228 -17.13 11.88 -12.62
N LYS A 229 -16.51 12.61 -11.69
CA LYS A 229 -15.15 13.13 -11.84
C LYS A 229 -14.08 12.06 -11.66
N ARG A 230 -14.45 10.92 -11.09
CA ARG A 230 -13.54 9.80 -10.76
C ARG A 230 -13.93 8.52 -11.48
N SER A 231 -14.79 8.63 -12.51
CA SER A 231 -15.36 7.49 -13.22
C SER A 231 -14.30 6.73 -14.03
N ASP A 232 -13.17 7.37 -14.30
CA ASP A 232 -12.01 6.81 -14.95
C ASP A 232 -11.09 6.03 -13.99
N SER A 233 -11.42 5.84 -12.70
CA SER A 233 -10.66 4.91 -11.83
C SER A 233 -10.84 3.43 -12.22
N ALA A 234 -9.89 2.58 -11.83
CA ALA A 234 -9.96 1.13 -12.04
C ALA A 234 -11.07 0.47 -11.20
N PHE A 235 -11.28 -0.84 -11.40
CA PHE A 235 -12.32 -1.59 -10.68
C PHE A 235 -12.04 -1.63 -9.16
N PHE A 236 -10.82 -1.97 -8.76
CA PHE A 236 -10.48 -2.19 -7.34
C PHE A 236 -10.83 -0.99 -6.43
N PRO A 237 -10.39 0.26 -6.69
CA PRO A 237 -10.67 1.39 -5.81
C PRO A 237 -12.17 1.70 -5.72
N LYS A 238 -12.91 1.53 -6.83
CA LYS A 238 -14.36 1.68 -6.86
C LYS A 238 -15.08 0.64 -6.00
N ALA A 239 -14.70 -0.63 -6.14
CA ALA A 239 -15.29 -1.73 -5.39
C ALA A 239 -15.01 -1.60 -3.89
N MET A 240 -13.76 -1.26 -3.53
CA MET A 240 -13.37 -1.01 -2.15
C MET A 240 -14.12 0.19 -1.56
N GLU A 241 -14.15 1.34 -2.24
CA GLU A 241 -14.89 2.51 -1.77
C GLU A 241 -16.38 2.20 -1.56
N GLN A 242 -17.02 1.55 -2.54
CA GLN A 242 -18.43 1.19 -2.46
C GLN A 242 -18.71 0.30 -1.24
N MET A 243 -17.90 -0.74 -1.03
CA MET A 243 -18.00 -1.61 0.14
C MET A 243 -17.85 -0.80 1.45
N LEU A 244 -16.84 0.05 1.55
CA LEU A 244 -16.59 0.85 2.75
C LEU A 244 -17.76 1.78 3.07
N ARG A 245 -18.38 2.38 2.05
CA ARG A 245 -19.59 3.19 2.20
C ARG A 245 -20.80 2.36 2.62
N ASP A 246 -20.95 1.15 2.06
CA ASP A 246 -22.07 0.25 2.38
C ASP A 246 -22.04 -0.23 3.83
N VAL A 247 -20.85 -0.36 4.44
CA VAL A 247 -20.68 -0.68 5.86
C VAL A 247 -20.51 0.56 6.75
N ASP A 248 -20.84 1.75 6.23
CA ASP A 248 -20.85 3.03 6.94
C ASP A 248 -19.48 3.42 7.55
N VAL A 249 -18.37 3.06 6.92
CA VAL A 249 -17.04 3.51 7.38
C VAL A 249 -16.92 5.02 7.12
N GLY A 250 -16.53 5.77 8.15
CA GLY A 250 -16.34 7.22 8.07
C GLY A 250 -15.27 7.62 7.04
N MET A 251 -15.44 8.78 6.41
CA MET A 251 -14.60 9.20 5.28
C MET A 251 -13.10 9.24 5.59
N GLU A 252 -12.72 9.75 6.77
CA GLU A 252 -11.32 9.77 7.20
C GLU A 252 -10.74 8.35 7.35
N ASP A 253 -11.52 7.43 7.90
CA ASP A 253 -11.14 6.02 8.05
C ASP A 253 -11.08 5.29 6.70
N MET A 254 -11.97 5.63 5.76
CA MET A 254 -11.87 5.17 4.38
C MET A 254 -10.56 5.63 3.75
N ALA A 255 -10.21 6.91 3.86
CA ALA A 255 -8.97 7.46 3.30
C ALA A 255 -7.71 6.79 3.89
N LYS A 256 -7.69 6.56 5.21
CA LYS A 256 -6.63 5.80 5.90
C LYS A 256 -6.54 4.35 5.40
N THR A 257 -7.69 3.70 5.19
CA THR A 257 -7.75 2.33 4.64
C THR A 257 -7.26 2.29 3.20
N ILE A 258 -7.65 3.24 2.36
CA ILE A 258 -7.16 3.37 0.98
C ILE A 258 -5.66 3.62 0.97
N MET A 259 -5.14 4.47 1.87
CA MET A 259 -3.71 4.74 1.98
C MET A 259 -2.90 3.48 2.27
N LEU A 260 -3.40 2.57 3.13
CA LEU A 260 -2.75 1.27 3.36
C LEU A 260 -2.66 0.44 2.08
N HIS A 261 -3.70 0.42 1.25
CA HIS A 261 -3.71 -0.32 -0.02
C HIS A 261 -2.98 0.40 -1.15
N PHE A 262 -2.81 1.72 -1.06
CA PHE A 262 -1.95 2.49 -1.96
C PHE A 262 -0.47 2.20 -1.70
N TRP A 263 -0.13 1.91 -0.45
CA TRP A 263 1.23 1.56 -0.03
C TRP A 263 1.59 0.09 -0.27
N ALA A 264 0.63 -0.82 -0.09
CA ALA A 264 0.82 -2.27 -0.21
C ALA A 264 1.07 -2.74 -1.64
#